data_AF-A0A2K3L2M2-F1
#
_entry.id   AF-A0A2K3L2M2-F1
#
_cell.length_a   1.000
_cell.length_b   1.000
_cell.length_c   1.000
_cell.angle_alpha   90.00
_cell.angle_beta   90.00
_cell.angle_gamma   90.00
#
_symmetry.space_group_name_H-M   'P 1'
#
loop_
_entity.id
_entity.type
_entity.pdbx_description
1 polymer ?
#
loop_
_entity_poly.entity_id
_entity_poly.type
_entity_poly.pdbx_seq_one_letter_code
_entity_poly.pdbx_strand_id
1 'polypeptide(L)'
;MASNKIERGHQMYRDGLYKEALGFYTEAIAMAKTNPQKIALHSNRAACFLKLHHFKKAAEECTSVLELDSNHSGALMLRAQTLVTLKEYHSALFDVNRLLELNPSSEVYQNLHARLKTQL
;
A
#
# COMPACT_ATOMS: atom_id res chain seq x y z
N MET A 1 15.40 -4.28 19.54
CA MET A 1 13.94 -4.50 19.64
C MET A 1 13.26 -4.00 18.38
N ALA A 2 12.13 -4.58 17.98
CA ALA A 2 11.40 -4.19 16.76
C ALA A 2 11.05 -2.69 16.75
N SER A 3 10.65 -2.13 17.90
CA SER A 3 10.35 -0.70 18.08
C SER A 3 11.48 0.22 17.62
N ASN A 4 12.72 -0.05 18.02
CA ASN A 4 13.88 0.75 17.61
C ASN A 4 14.09 0.72 16.08
N LYS A 5 13.92 -0.46 15.45
CA LYS A 5 14.04 -0.58 13.98
C LYS A 5 12.94 0.20 13.27
N ILE A 6 11.71 0.15 13.80
CA ILE A 6 10.59 0.94 13.30
C ILE A 6 10.91 2.43 13.37
N GLU A 7 11.34 2.94 14.52
CA GLU A 7 11.68 4.36 14.71
C GLU A 7 12.77 4.83 13.74
N ARG A 8 13.84 4.04 13.55
CA ARG A 8 14.88 4.32 12.56
C ARG A 8 14.34 4.34 11.14
N GLY A 9 13.49 3.39 10.77
CA GLY A 9 12.82 3.38 9.46
C GLY A 9 12.01 4.65 9.22
N HIS A 10 11.25 5.10 10.22
CA HIS A 10 10.49 6.35 10.14
C HIS A 10 11.40 7.58 10.03
N GLN A 11 12.53 7.61 10.74
CA GLN A 11 13.50 8.70 10.60
C GLN A 11 14.08 8.76 9.19
N MET A 12 14.58 7.63 8.67
CA MET A 12 15.11 7.55 7.30
C MET A 12 14.06 7.96 6.26
N TYR A 13 12.79 7.56 6.44
CA TYR A 13 11.71 7.97 5.55
C TYR A 13 11.49 9.49 5.56
N ARG A 14 11.48 10.13 6.74
CA ARG A 14 11.36 11.59 6.87
C ARG A 14 12.53 12.32 6.23
N ASP A 15 13.73 11.74 6.29
CA ASP A 15 14.95 12.29 5.71
C ASP A 15 15.05 12.04 4.18
N GLY A 16 14.07 11.37 3.58
CA GLY A 16 14.07 11.02 2.15
C GLY A 16 14.96 9.83 1.78
N LEU A 17 15.55 9.17 2.78
CA LEU A 17 16.42 8.00 2.65
C LEU A 17 15.56 6.71 2.56
N TYR A 18 14.81 6.59 1.47
CA TYR A 18 13.80 5.54 1.33
C TYR A 18 14.36 4.13 1.22
N LYS A 19 15.57 3.96 0.67
CA LYS A 19 16.22 2.63 0.58
C LYS A 19 16.67 2.15 1.96
N GLU A 20 17.19 3.05 2.77
CA GLU A 20 17.59 2.83 4.14
C GLU A 20 16.37 2.54 5.03
N ALA A 21 15.28 3.29 4.84
CA ALA A 21 14.01 3.04 5.49
C ALA A 21 13.49 1.61 5.21
N LEU A 22 13.53 1.17 3.94
CA LEU A 22 13.17 -0.20 3.56
C LEU A 22 14.00 -1.26 4.29
N GLY A 23 15.32 -1.04 4.45
CA GLY A 23 16.19 -1.93 5.20
C GLY A 23 15.69 -2.11 6.65
N PHE A 24 15.47 -1.00 7.35
CA PHE A 24 14.97 -1.05 8.72
C PHE A 24 13.57 -1.66 8.84
N TYR A 25 12.65 -1.38 7.91
CA TYR A 25 11.32 -1.99 7.91
C TYR A 25 11.37 -3.49 7.61
N THR A 26 12.29 -3.95 6.75
CA THR A 26 12.51 -5.38 6.48
C THR A 26 12.92 -6.13 7.74
N GLU A 27 13.90 -5.58 8.47
CA GLU A 27 14.32 -6.16 9.75
C GLU A 27 13.19 -6.14 10.79
N ALA A 28 12.40 -5.05 10.84
CA ALA A 28 11.26 -4.95 11.75
C ALA A 28 10.16 -5.98 11.45
N ILE A 29 9.90 -6.29 10.16
CA ILE A 29 8.91 -7.31 9.75
C ILE A 29 9.29 -8.69 10.27
N ALA A 30 10.57 -9.06 10.20
CA ALA A 30 11.05 -10.35 10.71
C ALA A 30 10.84 -10.50 12.24
N MET A 31 10.66 -9.39 12.96
CA MET A 31 10.41 -9.37 14.40
C MET A 31 8.93 -9.15 14.76
N ALA A 32 8.08 -8.85 13.78
CA ALA A 32 6.67 -8.50 14.01
C ALA A 32 5.87 -9.73 14.44
N LYS A 33 5.14 -9.60 15.56
CA LYS A 33 4.41 -10.72 16.18
C LYS A 33 2.91 -10.68 15.91
N THR A 34 2.37 -9.52 15.56
CA THR A 34 0.92 -9.33 15.38
C THR A 34 0.59 -8.87 13.97
N ASN A 35 -0.60 -9.20 13.49
CA ASN A 35 -1.07 -8.75 12.19
C ASN A 35 -1.09 -7.22 12.07
N PRO A 36 -1.57 -6.44 13.07
CA PRO A 36 -1.49 -4.97 13.00
C PRO A 36 -0.07 -4.42 12.82
N GLN A 37 0.94 -5.03 13.45
CA GLN A 37 2.34 -4.63 13.24
C GLN A 37 2.80 -4.91 11.82
N LYS A 38 2.49 -6.10 11.28
CA LYS A 38 2.83 -6.47 9.91
C LYS A 38 2.14 -5.57 8.89
N ILE A 39 0.84 -5.28 9.08
CA ILE A 39 0.06 -4.36 8.23
C ILE A 39 0.71 -2.98 8.19
N ALA A 40 1.05 -2.40 9.34
CA ALA A 40 1.70 -1.09 9.40
C ALA A 40 3.07 -1.09 8.68
N LEU A 41 3.85 -2.15 8.85
CA LEU A 41 5.17 -2.28 8.24
C LEU A 41 5.13 -2.45 6.72
N HIS A 42 4.24 -3.30 6.21
CA HIS A 42 4.01 -3.43 4.77
C HIS A 42 3.49 -2.12 4.16
N SER A 43 2.58 -1.42 4.85
CA SER A 43 2.10 -0.10 4.41
C SER A 43 3.24 0.92 4.31
N ASN A 44 4.15 0.94 5.29
CA ASN A 44 5.32 1.81 5.27
C ASN A 44 6.30 1.45 4.13
N ARG A 45 6.50 0.16 3.85
CA ARG A 45 7.32 -0.28 2.71
C ARG A 45 6.69 0.10 1.37
N ALA A 46 5.36 -0.03 1.23
CA ALA A 46 4.63 0.43 0.06
C ALA A 46 4.88 1.92 -0.19
N ALA A 47 4.80 2.77 0.85
CA ALA A 47 5.12 4.19 0.76
C ALA A 47 6.56 4.45 0.31
N CYS A 48 7.54 3.72 0.84
CA CYS A 48 8.94 3.83 0.40
C CYS A 48 9.10 3.46 -1.08
N PHE A 49 8.50 2.36 -1.53
CA PHE A 49 8.57 1.94 -2.93
C PHE A 49 7.91 2.92 -3.89
N LEU A 50 6.81 3.56 -3.48
CA LEU A 50 6.19 4.64 -4.27
C LEU A 50 7.12 5.84 -4.42
N LYS A 51 7.79 6.25 -3.34
CA LYS A 51 8.78 7.34 -3.40
C LYS A 51 10.00 7.01 -4.26
N LEU A 52 10.32 5.72 -4.39
CA LEU A 52 11.37 5.21 -5.28
C LEU A 52 10.88 4.88 -6.70
N HIS A 53 9.61 5.18 -7.03
CA HIS A 53 8.98 4.82 -8.31
C HIS A 53 9.03 3.31 -8.65
N HIS A 54 9.17 2.46 -7.63
CA HIS A 54 9.11 1.00 -7.77
C HIS A 54 7.66 0.51 -7.64
N PHE A 55 6.80 0.91 -8.58
CA PHE A 55 5.35 0.72 -8.49
C PHE A 55 4.91 -0.75 -8.34
N LYS A 56 5.57 -1.70 -9.03
CA LYS A 56 5.26 -3.14 -8.88
C LYS A 56 5.46 -3.62 -7.43
N LYS A 57 6.59 -3.25 -6.83
CA LYS A 57 6.89 -3.59 -5.43
C LYS A 57 5.93 -2.90 -4.46
N ALA A 58 5.53 -1.67 -4.73
CA ALA A 58 4.50 -1.01 -3.93
C ALA A 58 3.16 -1.77 -3.96
N ALA A 59 2.74 -2.24 -5.13
CA ALA A 59 1.52 -3.05 -5.27
C ALA A 59 1.64 -4.42 -4.56
N GLU A 60 2.81 -5.06 -4.60
CA GLU A 60 3.10 -6.29 -3.84
C GLU A 60 2.97 -6.07 -2.33
N GLU A 61 3.54 -4.98 -1.79
CA GLU A 61 3.38 -4.66 -0.36
C GLU A 61 1.92 -4.39 0.02
N CYS A 62 1.13 -3.74 -0.84
CA CYS A 62 -0.30 -3.59 -0.62
C CYS A 62 -1.03 -4.95 -0.64
N THR A 63 -0.61 -5.87 -1.51
CA THR A 63 -1.14 -7.25 -1.50
C THR A 63 -0.87 -7.95 -0.18
N SER A 64 0.35 -7.83 0.37
CA SER A 64 0.66 -8.39 1.71
C SER A 64 -0.20 -7.77 2.83
N VAL A 65 -0.58 -6.49 2.73
CA VAL A 65 -1.57 -5.91 3.66
C VAL A 65 -2.94 -6.58 3.48
N LEU A 66 -3.39 -6.74 2.24
CA LEU A 66 -4.70 -7.30 1.91
C LEU A 66 -4.83 -8.81 2.20
N GLU A 67 -3.72 -9.54 2.28
CA GLU A 67 -3.69 -10.91 2.77
C GLU A 67 -3.95 -11.00 4.29
N LEU A 68 -3.59 -9.96 5.04
CA LEU A 68 -3.77 -9.87 6.49
C LEU A 68 -5.10 -9.23 6.89
N ASP A 69 -5.55 -8.25 6.10
CA ASP A 69 -6.84 -7.59 6.22
C ASP A 69 -7.38 -7.30 4.82
N SER A 70 -8.25 -8.19 4.35
CA SER A 70 -8.78 -8.15 2.99
C SER A 70 -9.58 -6.88 2.70
N ASN A 71 -10.16 -6.24 3.71
CA ASN A 71 -11.01 -5.06 3.57
C ASN A 71 -10.29 -3.76 3.96
N HIS A 72 -8.95 -3.79 4.09
CA HIS A 72 -8.15 -2.62 4.41
C HIS A 72 -8.26 -1.55 3.30
N SER A 73 -9.17 -0.61 3.49
CA SER A 73 -9.53 0.39 2.46
C SER A 73 -8.33 1.21 1.98
N GLY A 74 -7.42 1.57 2.88
CA GLY A 74 -6.20 2.29 2.51
C GLY A 74 -5.28 1.50 1.57
N ALA A 75 -5.24 0.17 1.69
CA ALA A 75 -4.38 -0.68 0.87
C ALA A 75 -5.02 -0.97 -0.49
N LEU A 76 -6.35 -1.18 -0.52
CA LEU A 76 -7.11 -1.25 -1.78
C LEU A 76 -6.94 0.04 -2.60
N MET A 77 -7.10 1.20 -1.97
CA MET A 77 -6.96 2.49 -2.66
C MET A 77 -5.54 2.70 -3.18
N LEU A 78 -4.53 2.44 -2.35
CA LEU A 78 -3.14 2.60 -2.73
C LEU A 78 -2.75 1.65 -3.87
N ARG A 79 -3.17 0.38 -3.81
CA ARG A 79 -2.91 -0.61 -4.86
C ARG A 79 -3.62 -0.23 -6.15
N ALA A 80 -4.89 0.16 -6.11
CA ALA A 80 -5.63 0.62 -7.28
C ALA A 80 -4.93 1.80 -7.99
N GLN A 81 -4.53 2.82 -7.25
CA GLN A 81 -3.85 3.99 -7.83
C GLN A 81 -2.44 3.66 -8.36
N THR A 82 -1.76 2.70 -7.73
CA THR A 82 -0.47 2.18 -8.19
C THR A 82 -0.63 1.38 -9.49
N LEU A 83 -1.66 0.53 -9.57
CA LEU A 83 -2.01 -0.26 -10.76
C LEU A 83 -2.42 0.64 -11.94
N VAL A 84 -3.14 1.74 -11.69
CA VAL A 84 -3.39 2.79 -12.71
C VAL A 84 -2.07 3.31 -13.29
N THR A 85 -1.08 3.59 -12.43
CA THR A 85 0.24 4.07 -12.87
C THR A 85 0.96 3.03 -13.73
N LEU A 86 0.74 1.75 -13.44
CA LEU A 86 1.23 0.61 -14.22
C LEU A 86 0.39 0.28 -15.46
N LYS A 87 -0.71 1.03 -15.71
CA LYS A 87 -1.71 0.77 -16.76
C LYS A 87 -2.41 -0.59 -16.64
N GLU A 88 -2.44 -1.16 -15.43
CA GLU A 88 -3.18 -2.39 -15.12
C GLU A 88 -4.62 -2.07 -14.69
N TYR A 89 -5.40 -1.53 -15.62
CA TYR A 89 -6.72 -0.94 -15.32
C TYR A 89 -7.76 -1.96 -14.86
N HIS A 90 -7.73 -3.20 -15.37
CA HIS A 90 -8.64 -4.26 -14.92
C HIS A 90 -8.43 -4.60 -13.43
N SER A 91 -7.17 -4.79 -13.03
CA SER A 91 -6.80 -5.06 -11.63
C SER A 91 -7.12 -3.87 -10.73
N ALA A 92 -6.89 -2.64 -11.21
CA ALA A 92 -7.26 -1.44 -10.47
C ALA A 92 -8.78 -1.34 -10.28
N LEU A 93 -9.58 -1.65 -11.31
CA LEU A 93 -11.03 -1.61 -11.24
C LEU A 93 -11.58 -2.65 -10.25
N PHE A 94 -10.96 -3.83 -10.19
CA PHE A 94 -11.29 -4.84 -9.18
C PHE A 94 -11.17 -4.30 -7.75
N ASP A 95 -10.04 -3.66 -7.42
CA ASP A 95 -9.84 -3.08 -6.08
C ASP A 95 -10.84 -1.94 -5.78
N VAL A 96 -11.17 -1.13 -6.80
CA VAL A 96 -12.14 -0.03 -6.64
C VAL A 96 -13.57 -0.55 -6.46
N ASN A 97 -13.95 -1.66 -7.10
CA ASN A 97 -15.24 -2.30 -6.85
C ASN A 97 -15.36 -2.76 -5.40
N ARG A 98 -14.30 -3.36 -4.86
CA ARG A 98 -14.26 -3.76 -3.43
C ARG A 98 -14.37 -2.54 -2.50
N LEU A 99 -13.74 -1.41 -2.84
CA LEU A 99 -13.90 -0.16 -2.10
C LEU A 99 -15.35 0.35 -2.12
N LEU A 100 -16.04 0.25 -3.26
CA LEU A 100 -17.45 0.62 -3.40
C LEU A 100 -18.37 -0.33 -2.62
N GLU A 101 -18.05 -1.62 -2.51
CA GLU A 101 -18.79 -2.54 -1.63
C GLU A 101 -18.68 -2.13 -0.15
N LEU A 102 -17.50 -1.65 0.28
CA LEU A 102 -17.28 -1.19 1.65
C LEU A 102 -17.92 0.17 1.95
N ASN A 103 -17.91 1.09 0.98
CA ASN A 103 -18.54 2.40 1.10
C ASN A 103 -19.10 2.88 -0.25
N PRO A 104 -20.37 2.52 -0.56
CA PRO A 104 -20.98 2.84 -1.85
C PRO A 104 -21.18 4.34 -2.10
N SER A 105 -21.31 5.15 -1.05
CA SER A 105 -21.56 6.60 -1.15
C SER A 105 -20.28 7.44 -1.25
N SER A 106 -19.10 6.80 -1.25
CA SER A 106 -17.82 7.50 -1.41
C SER A 106 -17.68 8.06 -2.83
N GLU A 107 -17.83 9.38 -2.97
CA GLU A 107 -17.61 10.09 -4.23
C GLU A 107 -16.19 9.84 -4.79
N VAL A 108 -15.19 9.72 -3.91
CA VAL A 108 -13.81 9.42 -4.30
C VAL A 108 -13.73 8.09 -5.03
N TYR A 109 -14.43 7.06 -4.53
CA TYR A 109 -14.42 5.72 -5.11
C TYR A 109 -15.22 5.69 -6.42
N GLN A 110 -16.38 6.35 -6.44
CA GLN A 110 -17.23 6.47 -7.64
C GLN A 110 -16.50 7.20 -8.79
N ASN A 111 -15.81 8.30 -8.50
CA ASN A 111 -15.05 9.06 -9.48
C ASN A 111 -13.88 8.26 -10.05
N LEU A 112 -13.14 7.54 -9.19
CA LEU A 112 -12.04 6.68 -9.65
C LEU A 112 -12.56 5.52 -10.51
N HIS A 113 -13.67 4.90 -10.10
CA HIS A 113 -14.32 3.82 -10.85
C HIS A 113 -14.79 4.29 -12.23
N ALA A 114 -15.45 5.45 -12.32
CA ALA A 114 -15.89 6.03 -13.58
C ALA A 114 -14.71 6.33 -14.51
N ARG A 115 -13.62 6.91 -13.98
CA ARG A 115 -12.39 7.17 -14.74
C ARG A 115 -11.74 5.90 -15.26
N LEU A 116 -11.73 4.82 -14.48
CA LEU A 116 -11.14 3.54 -14.90
C LEU A 116 -11.93 2.90 -16.04
N LYS A 117 -13.26 3.00 -16.03
CA LYS A 117 -14.11 2.45 -17.09
C LYS A 117 -13.87 3.08 -18.46
N THR A 118 -13.32 4.29 -18.54
CA THR A 118 -12.99 4.93 -19.83
C THR A 118 -11.61 4.53 -20.37
N GLN A 119 -10.84 3.76 -19.61
CA GLN A 119 -9.47 3.33 -19.95
C GLN A 119 -9.38 1.84 -20.32
N LEU A 120 -10.50 1.11 -20.26
CA LEU A 120 -10.64 -0.29 -20.65
C LEU A 120 -11.07 -0.41 -22.11
#